data_AF-A0A0E9MZ33-F1
#
_entry.id   AF-A0A0E9MZ33-F1
#
_cell.length_a   1.000
_cell.length_b   1.000
_cell.length_c   1.000
_cell.angle_alpha   90.00
_cell.angle_beta   90.00
_cell.angle_gamma   90.00
#
_symmetry.space_group_name_H-M   'P 1'
#
loop_
_entity.id
_entity.type
_entity.pdbx_description
1 polymer ?
#
loop_
_entity_poly.entity_id
_entity_poly.type
_entity_poly.pdbx_seq_one_letter_code
_entity_poly.pdbx_strand_id
1 'polypeptide(L)'
;MVLQRDKPIIISGSGRPGESIGITWRGNSYKTKSGENGKFSLTLPASASGGPYTLTVTSGTSGQASLTFHDILIGEVWICAGQSNMVLPMDRVREMYPDELEGASWPLIRFYTVPIQAGLTGPMPELPAASWKVVNRSNIPSLSATAYFFSRTLFKKLNIPVGVIITAVGGTPIEAWMPATSLTAFPDAAKQISDNLDTSTLFQQIRSIQEKTALQEQQRRATDSGLSGSQPWFMPSIADSGWASIQVPGFWEDLGIPATDGVIWFRKDLMLPQEQADLPAKLYLGRIVDADEVWVNGTLVGSTGYQYPPRRYTIPAGLLQSGTNSICVRITNHQLKGGFAPGKSYYLLAGKDSIRLEGAWKYKIALRFSATELIPDPVRPQYQPAALYNGLIAPLGNWPVRGFLWYQGESNVGKADTYRNLFPAMITSWRQQWHDSLLPFVYVQLPNYRDAYAAPETNAWAELRAAQAAALSLPRTAMITTIDAGDSNDLHPLNKSTVGERLALAALNITYGKNTVFTGPRASTVIVAGKKIRILFEKLHTGLVSADGLPPRCFEIAGSDKSFRPAIARINGNEIILEKQDKGDVSDIRYVRYAWSDNPPVNLTNKAGLPATPFFLNTTKSK
;
A
#
# COMPACT_ATOMS: atom_id res chain seq x y z
N MET A 1 25.74 1.24 -2.57
CA MET A 1 24.82 2.08 -1.74
C MET A 1 24.61 3.44 -2.40
N VAL A 2 23.66 4.25 -1.92
CA VAL A 2 23.49 5.65 -2.35
C VAL A 2 23.52 6.58 -1.14
N LEU A 3 24.33 7.63 -1.20
CA LEU A 3 24.44 8.67 -0.19
C LEU A 3 23.82 9.97 -0.73
N GLN A 4 23.23 10.77 0.17
CA GLN A 4 22.54 12.00 -0.23
C GLN A 4 23.53 13.08 -0.68
N ARG A 5 23.30 13.63 -1.87
CA ARG A 5 24.04 14.77 -2.41
C ARG A 5 23.64 16.08 -1.73
N ASP A 6 24.51 17.08 -1.85
CA ASP A 6 24.33 18.46 -1.36
C ASP A 6 24.08 18.58 0.15
N LYS A 7 24.30 17.49 0.90
CA LYS A 7 24.27 17.46 2.37
C LYS A 7 25.58 16.83 2.87
N PRO A 8 26.10 17.24 4.05
CA PRO A 8 27.22 16.56 4.68
C PRO A 8 26.95 15.07 4.84
N ILE A 9 27.97 14.24 4.64
CA ILE A 9 27.84 12.78 4.73
C ILE A 9 28.37 12.34 6.09
N ILE A 10 27.53 11.67 6.87
CA ILE A 10 27.91 11.17 8.20
C ILE A 10 28.37 9.72 8.05
N ILE A 11 29.62 9.46 8.43
CA ILE A 11 30.19 8.12 8.55
C ILE A 11 30.30 7.79 10.03
N SER A 12 29.54 6.80 10.49
CA SER A 12 29.53 6.35 11.87
C SER A 12 29.81 4.86 11.98
N GLY A 13 30.37 4.45 13.10
CA GLY A 13 30.67 3.05 13.37
C GLY A 13 31.10 2.80 14.80
N SER A 14 31.66 1.62 15.04
CA SER A 14 32.22 1.24 16.34
C SER A 14 33.69 0.83 16.20
N GLY A 15 34.47 1.08 17.24
CA GLY A 15 35.87 0.67 17.40
C GLY A 15 36.23 0.56 18.88
N ARG A 16 37.47 0.21 19.19
CA ARG A 16 37.94 0.18 20.59
C ARG A 16 37.94 1.60 21.19
N PRO A 17 37.67 1.78 22.49
CA PRO A 17 37.76 3.09 23.14
C PRO A 17 39.09 3.80 22.85
N GLY A 18 39.04 5.05 22.41
CA GLY A 18 40.22 5.86 22.06
C GLY A 18 40.93 5.48 20.76
N GLU A 19 40.46 4.44 20.04
CA GLU A 19 41.07 3.95 18.81
C GLU A 19 41.05 5.03 17.72
N SER A 20 42.19 5.21 17.04
CA SER A 20 42.28 6.08 15.87
C SER A 20 41.69 5.41 14.65
N ILE A 21 40.78 6.10 13.98
CA ILE A 21 40.08 5.65 12.78
C ILE A 21 40.48 6.55 11.61
N GLY A 22 41.04 5.95 10.57
CA GLY A 22 41.33 6.61 9.29
C GLY A 22 40.20 6.37 8.30
N ILE A 23 39.83 7.41 7.55
CA ILE A 23 38.80 7.33 6.51
C ILE A 23 39.37 7.92 5.22
N THR A 24 39.42 7.13 4.15
CA THR A 24 39.79 7.59 2.81
C THR A 24 38.53 7.67 1.96
N TRP A 25 38.22 8.89 1.50
CA TRP A 25 37.04 9.19 0.71
C TRP A 25 37.39 10.08 -0.48
N ARG A 26 37.15 9.58 -1.69
CA ARG A 26 37.43 10.32 -2.96
C ARG A 26 38.86 10.87 -3.04
N GLY A 27 39.85 10.08 -2.60
CA GLY A 27 41.27 10.46 -2.59
C GLY A 27 41.69 11.35 -1.42
N ASN A 28 40.76 11.82 -0.59
CA ASN A 28 41.07 12.59 0.62
C ASN A 28 41.12 11.69 1.84
N SER A 29 42.06 11.98 2.74
CA SER A 29 42.24 11.25 4.00
C SER A 29 41.73 12.07 5.18
N TYR A 30 40.92 11.45 6.02
CA TYR A 30 40.34 11.99 7.22
C TYR A 30 40.70 11.12 8.42
N LYS A 31 40.67 11.70 9.62
CA LYS A 31 40.92 10.97 10.87
C LYS A 31 39.88 11.34 11.91
N THR A 32 39.45 10.35 12.68
CA THR A 32 38.63 10.52 13.88
C THR A 32 39.10 9.54 14.95
N LYS A 33 38.48 9.57 16.13
CA LYS A 33 38.69 8.58 17.18
C LYS A 33 37.36 8.02 17.66
N SER A 34 37.37 6.76 18.07
CA SER A 34 36.28 6.19 18.85
C SER A 34 36.27 6.81 20.25
N GLY A 35 35.09 7.21 20.72
CA GLY A 35 34.91 7.70 22.09
C GLY A 35 35.03 6.56 23.12
N GLU A 36 34.92 6.90 24.40
CA GLU A 36 34.94 5.94 25.52
C GLU A 36 33.88 4.85 25.39
N ASN A 37 32.73 5.16 24.77
CA ASN A 37 31.66 4.21 24.48
C ASN A 37 31.93 3.32 23.24
N GLY A 38 33.13 3.41 22.65
CA GLY A 38 33.51 2.67 21.46
C GLY A 38 32.80 3.10 20.17
N LYS A 39 32.10 4.24 20.14
CA LYS A 39 31.45 4.76 18.93
C LYS A 39 32.26 5.91 18.33
N PHE A 40 32.28 6.00 17.01
CA PHE A 40 32.83 7.16 16.29
C PHE A 40 31.82 7.71 15.30
N SER A 41 31.97 9.00 15.00
CA SER A 41 31.28 9.67 13.90
C SER A 41 32.25 10.65 13.25
N LEU A 42 32.23 10.72 11.92
CA LEU A 42 32.96 11.68 11.11
C LEU A 42 32.00 12.28 10.08
N THR A 43 31.96 13.60 10.00
CA THR A 43 31.20 14.29 8.97
C THR A 43 32.12 14.66 7.81
N LEU A 44 31.84 14.11 6.64
CA LEU A 44 32.48 14.44 5.38
C LEU A 44 31.74 15.62 4.73
N PRO A 45 32.43 16.47 3.95
CA PRO A 45 31.82 17.62 3.29
C PRO A 45 30.72 17.18 2.30
N ALA A 46 29.75 18.07 2.11
CA ALA A 46 28.72 17.88 1.09
C ALA A 46 29.34 17.69 -0.29
N SER A 47 28.73 16.84 -1.11
CA SER A 47 29.23 16.50 -2.44
C SER A 47 28.11 16.55 -3.47
N ALA A 48 28.47 16.97 -4.69
CA ALA A 48 27.59 16.84 -5.86
C ALA A 48 27.34 15.36 -6.19
N SER A 49 26.32 15.10 -7.03
CA SER A 49 26.01 13.75 -7.48
C SER A 49 27.14 13.13 -8.31
N GLY A 50 27.32 11.82 -8.20
CA GLY A 50 28.33 11.09 -8.97
C GLY A 50 28.63 9.71 -8.41
N GLY A 51 29.76 9.15 -8.83
CA GLY A 51 30.20 7.79 -8.49
C GLY A 51 30.21 6.87 -9.72
N PRO A 52 30.50 5.57 -9.53
CA PRO A 52 30.78 4.92 -8.25
C PRO A 52 32.09 5.39 -7.60
N TYR A 53 32.07 5.55 -6.28
CA TYR A 53 33.24 5.83 -5.45
C TYR A 53 33.59 4.65 -4.55
N THR A 54 34.80 4.70 -3.97
CA THR A 54 35.26 3.77 -2.94
C THR A 54 35.51 4.52 -1.63
N LEU A 55 35.04 3.96 -0.52
CA LEU A 55 35.32 4.42 0.84
C LEU A 55 36.17 3.35 1.54
N THR A 56 37.30 3.74 2.11
CA THR A 56 38.12 2.85 2.93
C THR A 56 38.16 3.37 4.35
N VAL A 57 37.93 2.48 5.32
CA VAL A 57 38.03 2.76 6.76
C VAL A 57 39.14 1.90 7.33
N THR A 58 40.10 2.48 8.04
CA THR A 58 41.25 1.77 8.63
C THR A 58 41.30 1.98 10.13
N SER A 59 41.70 0.95 10.89
CA SER A 59 41.95 1.08 12.32
C SER A 59 43.45 1.14 12.66
N GLY A 60 43.80 1.91 13.70
CA GLY A 60 45.15 2.06 14.23
C GLY A 60 46.07 3.05 13.49
N THR A 61 47.25 3.31 14.06
CA THR A 61 48.29 4.18 13.46
C THR A 61 48.99 3.56 12.25
N SER A 62 48.77 2.26 11.97
CA SER A 62 49.43 1.50 10.91
C SER A 62 48.55 0.38 10.31
N GLY A 63 47.30 0.67 9.93
CA GLY A 63 46.58 -0.07 8.88
C GLY A 63 46.36 -1.59 9.07
N GLN A 64 46.32 -2.11 10.31
CA GLN A 64 46.23 -3.55 10.54
C GLN A 64 44.85 -4.17 10.22
N ALA A 65 43.78 -3.37 10.22
CA ALA A 65 42.48 -3.78 9.70
C ALA A 65 41.89 -2.67 8.81
N SER A 66 41.35 -3.06 7.65
CA SER A 66 40.68 -2.15 6.72
C SER A 66 39.34 -2.71 6.26
N LEU A 67 38.34 -1.83 6.15
CA LEU A 67 37.06 -2.09 5.51
C LEU A 67 36.99 -1.23 4.26
N THR A 68 36.73 -1.86 3.12
CA THR A 68 36.57 -1.15 1.85
C THR A 68 35.17 -1.35 1.31
N PHE A 69 34.47 -0.25 1.07
CA PHE A 69 33.13 -0.21 0.50
C PHE A 69 33.24 0.34 -0.91
N HIS A 70 32.94 -0.52 -1.89
CA HIS A 70 32.93 -0.15 -3.30
C HIS A 70 31.54 0.29 -3.75
N ASP A 71 31.48 0.85 -4.95
CA ASP A 71 30.23 1.12 -5.65
C ASP A 71 29.28 2.03 -4.85
N ILE A 72 29.84 3.13 -4.32
CA ILE A 72 29.08 4.16 -3.59
C ILE A 72 28.66 5.25 -4.57
N LEU A 73 27.35 5.46 -4.71
CA LEU A 73 26.80 6.57 -5.49
C LEU A 73 26.47 7.74 -4.55
N ILE A 74 26.60 8.96 -5.06
CA ILE A 74 26.07 10.18 -4.44
C ILE A 74 24.91 10.67 -5.30
N GLY A 75 23.73 10.85 -4.69
CA GLY A 75 22.50 11.11 -5.44
C GLY A 75 21.34 11.57 -4.55
N GLU A 76 20.11 11.33 -5.00
CA GLU A 76 18.89 11.60 -4.24
C GLU A 76 18.55 10.40 -3.36
N VAL A 77 18.33 10.61 -2.05
CA VAL A 77 17.91 9.56 -1.13
C VAL A 77 16.54 9.89 -0.57
N TRP A 78 15.58 9.00 -0.75
CA TRP A 78 14.20 9.16 -0.28
C TRP A 78 13.80 8.02 0.65
N ILE A 79 13.16 8.35 1.78
CA ILE A 79 12.51 7.36 2.65
C ILE A 79 11.08 7.17 2.16
N CYS A 80 10.71 5.95 1.82
CA CYS A 80 9.38 5.56 1.40
C CYS A 80 8.74 4.70 2.48
N ALA A 81 7.73 5.24 3.13
CA ALA A 81 7.12 4.66 4.32
C ALA A 81 5.60 4.54 4.23
N GLY A 82 5.02 3.78 5.15
CA GLY A 82 3.58 3.55 5.23
C GLY A 82 3.25 2.07 5.28
N GLN A 83 2.22 1.64 4.55
CA GLN A 83 1.68 0.28 4.68
C GLN A 83 1.77 -0.54 3.39
N SER A 84 0.82 -1.48 3.20
CA SER A 84 0.82 -2.49 2.16
C SER A 84 0.98 -1.91 0.76
N ASN A 85 0.30 -0.81 0.44
CA ASN A 85 0.41 -0.15 -0.86
C ASN A 85 1.78 0.51 -1.13
N MET A 86 2.54 0.84 -0.08
CA MET A 86 3.94 1.28 -0.22
C MET A 86 4.90 0.11 -0.39
N VAL A 87 4.69 -1.03 0.28
CA VAL A 87 5.62 -2.18 0.22
C VAL A 87 5.28 -3.20 -0.88
N LEU A 88 4.12 -3.08 -1.53
CA LEU A 88 3.64 -4.03 -2.53
C LEU A 88 4.70 -4.29 -3.62
N PRO A 89 5.15 -5.55 -3.81
CA PRO A 89 6.29 -5.85 -4.67
C PRO A 89 5.95 -5.79 -6.16
N MET A 90 6.92 -5.51 -7.02
CA MET A 90 6.76 -5.51 -8.49
C MET A 90 6.21 -6.84 -9.02
N ASP A 91 6.54 -7.97 -8.38
CA ASP A 91 6.00 -9.27 -8.79
C ASP A 91 4.46 -9.33 -8.72
N ARG A 92 3.84 -8.61 -7.78
CA ARG A 92 2.38 -8.53 -7.68
C ARG A 92 1.74 -7.85 -8.88
N VAL A 93 2.46 -6.90 -9.50
CA VAL A 93 2.01 -6.16 -10.69
C VAL A 93 2.63 -6.69 -11.99
N ARG A 94 3.32 -7.84 -11.96
CA ARG A 94 4.02 -8.43 -13.11
C ARG A 94 3.17 -8.49 -14.38
N GLU A 95 1.95 -8.98 -14.29
CA GLU A 95 1.08 -9.15 -15.46
C GLU A 95 0.68 -7.80 -16.10
N MET A 96 0.64 -6.71 -15.31
CA MET A 96 0.36 -5.38 -15.81
C MET A 96 1.62 -4.71 -16.40
N TYR A 97 2.81 -5.13 -15.98
CA TYR A 97 4.09 -4.52 -16.37
C TYR A 97 5.17 -5.57 -16.68
N PRO A 98 4.95 -6.53 -17.60
CA PRO A 98 5.91 -7.60 -17.86
C PRO A 98 7.25 -7.03 -18.34
N ASP A 99 7.21 -6.06 -19.25
CA ASP A 99 8.39 -5.41 -19.83
C ASP A 99 9.26 -4.71 -18.78
N GLU A 100 8.66 -4.16 -17.72
CA GLU A 100 9.42 -3.54 -16.63
C GLU A 100 10.25 -4.57 -15.88
N LEU A 101 9.72 -5.77 -15.63
CA LEU A 101 10.43 -6.82 -14.93
C LEU A 101 11.47 -7.51 -15.83
N GLU A 102 11.12 -7.75 -17.09
CA GLU A 102 11.99 -8.45 -18.04
C GLU A 102 13.15 -7.58 -18.52
N GLY A 103 12.90 -6.29 -18.78
CA GLY A 103 13.87 -5.31 -19.24
C GLY A 103 14.60 -4.53 -18.13
N ALA A 104 14.41 -4.89 -16.86
CA ALA A 104 14.96 -4.15 -15.73
C ALA A 104 16.49 -4.05 -15.77
N SER A 105 17.00 -2.84 -16.04
CA SER A 105 18.42 -2.50 -15.94
C SER A 105 18.58 -1.02 -15.58
N TRP A 106 18.62 -0.73 -14.27
CA TRP A 106 18.75 0.63 -13.74
C TRP A 106 19.85 0.67 -12.66
N PRO A 107 21.14 0.59 -13.05
CA PRO A 107 22.27 0.45 -12.10
C PRO A 107 22.42 1.64 -11.14
N LEU A 108 21.89 2.80 -11.51
CA LEU A 108 21.90 4.04 -10.73
C LEU A 108 20.67 4.21 -9.83
N ILE A 109 19.76 3.24 -9.81
CA ILE A 109 18.63 3.19 -8.89
C ILE A 109 18.84 2.04 -7.91
N ARG A 110 18.78 2.32 -6.60
CA ARG A 110 19.02 1.32 -5.56
C ARG A 110 18.00 1.37 -4.45
N PHE A 111 17.71 0.21 -3.89
CA PHE A 111 16.72 0.01 -2.84
C PHE A 111 17.38 -0.56 -1.59
N TYR A 112 17.10 0.05 -0.45
CA TYR A 112 17.43 -0.48 0.87
C TYR A 112 16.12 -0.77 1.60
N THR A 113 15.70 -2.03 1.63
CA THR A 113 14.47 -2.41 2.34
C THR A 113 14.84 -2.79 3.76
N VAL A 114 14.33 -2.03 4.72
CA VAL A 114 14.59 -2.27 6.15
C VAL A 114 13.78 -3.48 6.61
N PRO A 115 14.41 -4.51 7.20
CA PRO A 115 13.67 -5.62 7.81
C PRO A 115 12.75 -5.11 8.91
N ILE A 116 11.57 -5.71 9.04
CA ILE A 116 10.56 -5.26 10.01
C ILE A 116 11.08 -5.53 11.43
N GLN A 117 11.12 -4.49 12.24
CA GLN A 117 11.44 -4.55 13.67
C GLN A 117 10.52 -3.60 14.43
N ALA A 118 9.94 -4.07 15.53
CA ALA A 118 9.10 -3.28 16.41
C ALA A 118 9.88 -2.94 17.69
N GLY A 119 9.99 -1.65 18.02
CA GLY A 119 10.56 -1.15 19.27
C GLY A 119 9.49 -0.78 20.27
N LEU A 120 9.02 -1.74 21.07
CA LEU A 120 7.91 -1.54 22.00
C LEU A 120 8.25 -0.63 23.19
N THR A 121 9.51 -0.65 23.64
CA THR A 121 9.97 0.05 24.85
C THR A 121 10.76 1.33 24.57
N GLY A 122 11.02 1.64 23.30
CA GLY A 122 11.76 2.83 22.90
C GLY A 122 12.53 2.65 21.58
N PRO A 123 13.16 3.72 21.08
CA PRO A 123 13.97 3.70 19.86
C PRO A 123 15.06 2.64 19.87
N MET A 124 15.18 1.90 18.77
CA MET A 124 16.29 0.99 18.54
C MET A 124 17.57 1.78 18.22
N PRO A 125 18.76 1.33 18.66
CA PRO A 125 20.00 2.06 18.41
C PRO A 125 20.49 1.96 16.97
N GLU A 126 20.10 0.91 16.24
CA GLU A 126 20.50 0.63 14.87
C GLU A 126 19.41 -0.12 14.11
N LEU A 127 19.48 -0.10 12.78
CA LEU A 127 18.59 -0.88 11.94
C LEU A 127 19.04 -2.35 11.89
N PRO A 128 18.11 -3.29 11.66
CA PRO A 128 18.48 -4.66 11.30
C PRO A 128 19.36 -4.68 10.04
N ALA A 129 20.25 -5.67 9.98
CA ALA A 129 21.13 -5.84 8.83
C ALA A 129 20.34 -6.01 7.53
N ALA A 130 20.64 -5.16 6.55
CA ALA A 130 20.09 -5.21 5.19
C ALA A 130 21.14 -4.74 4.19
N SER A 131 20.86 -4.89 2.90
CA SER A 131 21.76 -4.50 1.82
C SER A 131 21.05 -3.66 0.77
N TRP A 132 21.82 -2.78 0.12
CA TRP A 132 21.37 -2.03 -1.03
C TRP A 132 21.28 -2.95 -2.25
N LYS A 133 20.09 -3.08 -2.82
CA LYS A 133 19.83 -3.82 -4.05
C LYS A 133 19.80 -2.88 -5.24
N VAL A 134 20.58 -3.20 -6.26
CA VAL A 134 20.52 -2.55 -7.58
C VAL A 134 19.26 -3.01 -8.30
N VAL A 135 18.57 -2.11 -9.01
CA VAL A 135 17.45 -2.49 -9.88
C VAL A 135 17.96 -3.20 -11.13
N ASN A 136 17.74 -4.50 -11.18
CA ASN A 136 18.04 -5.39 -12.30
C ASN A 136 16.99 -6.51 -12.38
N ARG A 137 17.04 -7.34 -13.42
CA ARG A 137 16.09 -8.45 -13.65
C ARG A 137 15.94 -9.41 -12.46
N SER A 138 17.00 -9.65 -11.70
CA SER A 138 16.98 -10.56 -10.54
C SER A 138 16.32 -9.91 -9.30
N ASN A 139 16.63 -8.65 -9.03
CA ASN A 139 16.17 -7.97 -7.82
C ASN A 139 14.77 -7.35 -7.96
N ILE A 140 14.43 -6.85 -9.15
CA ILE A 140 13.20 -6.07 -9.38
C ILE A 140 11.93 -6.74 -8.85
N PRO A 141 11.69 -8.07 -8.96
CA PRO A 141 10.43 -8.67 -8.54
C PRO A 141 10.11 -8.41 -7.06
N SER A 142 11.14 -8.32 -6.21
CA SER A 142 11.01 -8.11 -4.76
C SER A 142 10.90 -6.64 -4.33
N LEU A 143 11.12 -5.68 -5.23
CA LEU A 143 11.15 -4.25 -4.89
C LEU A 143 9.73 -3.68 -4.84
N SER A 144 9.52 -2.66 -4.00
CA SER A 144 8.27 -1.91 -3.96
C SER A 144 7.93 -1.32 -5.34
N ALA A 145 6.76 -1.65 -5.85
CA ALA A 145 6.29 -1.17 -7.15
C ALA A 145 6.07 0.35 -7.16
N THR A 146 5.39 0.88 -6.14
CA THR A 146 5.17 2.33 -6.00
C THR A 146 6.49 3.10 -5.99
N ALA A 147 7.45 2.66 -5.18
CA ALA A 147 8.74 3.31 -5.08
C ALA A 147 9.64 3.08 -6.31
N TYR A 148 9.50 1.94 -7.02
CA TYR A 148 10.17 1.70 -8.30
C TYR A 148 9.75 2.74 -9.34
N PHE A 149 8.44 2.90 -9.57
CA PHE A 149 7.95 3.86 -10.55
C PHE A 149 8.27 5.31 -10.17
N PHE A 150 8.23 5.65 -8.87
CA PHE A 150 8.71 6.93 -8.36
C PHE A 150 10.18 7.18 -8.72
N SER A 151 11.07 6.28 -8.28
CA SER A 151 12.51 6.46 -8.42
C SER A 151 12.97 6.44 -9.87
N ARG A 152 12.36 5.58 -10.70
CA ARG A 152 12.58 5.56 -12.15
C ARG A 152 12.18 6.88 -12.81
N THR A 153 11.03 7.42 -12.46
CA THR A 153 10.54 8.69 -13.02
C THR A 153 11.41 9.85 -12.57
N LEU A 154 11.79 9.89 -11.29
CA LEU A 154 12.68 10.89 -10.75
C LEU A 154 14.06 10.84 -11.42
N PHE A 155 14.63 9.63 -11.57
CA PHE A 155 15.89 9.40 -12.26
C PHE A 155 15.83 9.91 -13.70
N LYS A 156 14.80 9.54 -14.48
CA LYS A 156 14.62 10.01 -15.87
C LYS A 156 14.53 11.53 -15.99
N LYS A 157 14.01 12.24 -14.97
CA LYS A 157 13.82 13.69 -14.99
C LYS A 157 15.01 14.48 -14.46
N LEU A 158 15.80 13.90 -13.56
CA LEU A 158 16.95 14.57 -12.95
C LEU A 158 18.29 14.12 -13.55
N ASN A 159 18.36 12.91 -14.10
CA ASN A 159 19.59 12.21 -14.49
C ASN A 159 20.62 12.13 -13.34
N ILE A 160 20.12 11.85 -12.13
CA ILE A 160 20.91 11.76 -10.88
C ILE A 160 20.62 10.41 -10.24
N PRO A 161 21.62 9.68 -9.71
CA PRO A 161 21.39 8.43 -8.98
C PRO A 161 20.29 8.55 -7.91
N VAL A 162 19.46 7.54 -7.76
CA VAL A 162 18.34 7.53 -6.80
C VAL A 162 18.46 6.34 -5.85
N GLY A 163 18.58 6.63 -4.56
CA GLY A 163 18.46 5.68 -3.47
C GLY A 163 17.07 5.76 -2.86
N VAL A 164 16.45 4.61 -2.64
CA VAL A 164 15.20 4.50 -1.91
C VAL A 164 15.39 3.64 -0.67
N ILE A 165 15.01 4.16 0.48
CA ILE A 165 14.92 3.41 1.74
C ILE A 165 13.46 3.05 1.96
N ILE A 166 13.13 1.75 2.00
CA ILE A 166 11.77 1.27 2.23
C ILE A 166 11.60 0.94 3.71
N THR A 167 10.70 1.67 4.38
CA THR A 167 10.25 1.43 5.76
C THR A 167 8.73 1.33 5.75
N ALA A 168 8.18 0.23 5.23
CA ALA A 168 6.74 0.08 5.04
C ALA A 168 6.24 -1.31 5.48
N VAL A 169 5.11 -1.34 6.19
CA VAL A 169 4.59 -2.54 6.84
C VAL A 169 3.07 -2.63 6.71
N GLY A 170 2.59 -3.70 6.08
CA GLY A 170 1.17 -3.91 5.77
C GLY A 170 0.23 -3.89 6.98
N GLY A 171 -0.89 -3.19 6.84
CA GLY A 171 -1.96 -3.12 7.83
C GLY A 171 -1.66 -2.27 9.07
N THR A 172 -0.58 -1.50 9.08
CA THR A 172 -0.20 -0.69 10.25
C THR A 172 -0.97 0.62 10.33
N PRO A 173 -1.45 1.01 11.52
CA PRO A 173 -2.07 2.30 11.74
C PRO A 173 -1.01 3.39 11.93
N ILE A 174 -1.35 4.66 11.70
CA ILE A 174 -0.40 5.79 11.76
C ILE A 174 0.28 5.94 13.13
N GLU A 175 -0.41 5.57 14.20
CA GLU A 175 0.09 5.63 15.58
C GLU A 175 1.37 4.81 15.75
N ALA A 176 1.54 3.71 15.01
CA ALA A 176 2.77 2.91 15.05
C ALA A 176 4.00 3.67 14.54
N TRP A 177 3.81 4.72 13.74
CA TRP A 177 4.83 5.48 13.01
C TRP A 177 5.18 6.82 13.66
N MET A 178 4.62 7.11 14.83
CA MET A 178 4.81 8.35 15.57
C MET A 178 5.72 8.13 16.79
N PRO A 179 6.61 9.07 17.15
CA PRO A 179 7.32 8.98 18.42
C PRO A 179 6.34 9.02 19.60
N ALA A 180 6.65 8.29 20.68
CA ALA A 180 5.82 8.25 21.88
C ALA A 180 5.51 9.65 22.45
N THR A 181 6.47 10.58 22.35
CA THR A 181 6.30 11.97 22.80
C THR A 181 5.17 12.71 22.07
N SER A 182 4.99 12.45 20.77
CA SER A 182 3.91 13.04 19.97
C SER A 182 2.54 12.41 20.22
N LEU A 183 2.52 11.21 20.81
CA LEU A 183 1.30 10.46 21.11
C LEU A 183 0.73 10.77 22.50
N THR A 184 1.43 11.56 23.32
CA THR A 184 0.94 11.99 24.65
C THR A 184 -0.39 12.76 24.61
N ALA A 185 -0.66 13.46 23.51
CA ALA A 185 -1.92 14.18 23.28
C ALA A 185 -3.10 13.26 22.89
N PHE A 186 -2.87 11.94 22.76
CA PHE A 186 -3.84 10.95 22.31
C PHE A 186 -4.00 9.87 23.41
N PRO A 187 -4.95 10.01 24.34
CA PRO A 187 -5.02 9.19 25.56
C PRO A 187 -5.00 7.69 25.33
N ASP A 188 -5.73 7.19 24.32
CA ASP A 188 -5.78 5.75 24.00
C ASP A 188 -4.40 5.22 23.57
N ALA A 189 -3.70 5.97 22.72
CA ALA A 189 -2.36 5.60 22.26
C ALA A 189 -1.35 5.71 23.40
N ALA A 190 -1.41 6.77 24.21
CA ALA A 190 -0.56 6.96 25.37
C ALA A 190 -0.74 5.82 26.40
N LYS A 191 -1.98 5.39 26.65
CA LYS A 191 -2.28 4.25 27.51
C LYS A 191 -1.67 2.97 26.95
N GLN A 192 -1.89 2.67 25.67
CA GLN A 192 -1.32 1.48 25.03
C GLN A 192 0.22 1.47 25.08
N ILE A 193 0.88 2.61 24.91
CA ILE A 193 2.35 2.71 25.07
C ILE A 193 2.76 2.31 26.48
N SER A 194 2.06 2.81 27.50
CA SER A 194 2.32 2.46 28.90
C SER A 194 2.11 0.97 29.16
N ASP A 195 1.02 0.40 28.66
CA ASP A 195 0.72 -1.03 28.80
C ASP A 195 1.80 -1.90 28.11
N ASN A 196 2.30 -1.46 26.95
CA ASN A 196 3.31 -2.18 26.16
C ASN A 196 4.71 -2.20 26.79
N LEU A 197 4.96 -1.42 27.86
CA LEU A 197 6.23 -1.47 28.60
C LEU A 197 6.41 -2.82 29.31
N ASP A 198 5.32 -3.46 29.75
CA ASP A 198 5.35 -4.86 30.19
C ASP A 198 5.30 -5.81 28.99
N THR A 199 6.44 -5.88 28.30
CA THR A 199 6.60 -6.77 27.14
C THR A 199 6.38 -8.25 27.49
N SER A 200 6.59 -8.65 28.74
CA SER A 200 6.41 -10.04 29.18
C SER A 200 4.94 -10.45 29.09
N THR A 201 4.04 -9.63 29.64
CA THR A 201 2.60 -9.83 29.58
C THR A 201 2.09 -9.78 28.14
N LEU A 202 2.57 -8.83 27.33
CA LEU A 202 2.21 -8.72 25.92
C LEU A 202 2.58 -9.99 25.14
N PHE A 203 3.82 -10.48 25.28
CA PHE A 203 4.27 -11.67 24.55
C PHE A 203 3.62 -12.96 25.06
N GLN A 204 3.27 -13.04 26.35
CA GLN A 204 2.45 -14.13 26.87
C GLN A 204 1.05 -14.14 26.23
N GLN A 205 0.41 -12.96 26.13
CA GLN A 205 -0.88 -12.83 25.46
C GLN A 205 -0.79 -13.25 23.99
N ILE A 206 0.21 -12.76 23.25
CA ILE A 206 0.44 -13.12 21.84
C ILE A 206 0.58 -14.63 21.68
N ARG A 207 1.43 -15.26 22.49
CA ARG A 207 1.65 -16.71 22.45
C ARG A 207 0.36 -17.48 22.73
N SER A 208 -0.41 -17.07 23.73
CA SER A 208 -1.68 -17.72 24.08
C SER A 208 -2.71 -17.65 22.94
N ILE A 209 -2.79 -16.53 22.22
CA ILE A 209 -3.69 -16.37 21.07
C ILE A 209 -3.21 -17.24 19.90
N GLN A 210 -1.89 -17.27 19.65
CA GLN A 210 -1.30 -18.11 18.60
C GLN A 210 -1.54 -19.60 18.85
N GLU A 211 -1.32 -20.08 20.07
CA GLU A 211 -1.56 -21.48 20.45
C GLU A 211 -3.04 -21.87 20.29
N LYS A 212 -3.95 -21.01 20.76
CA LYS A 212 -5.40 -21.21 20.58
C LYS A 212 -5.79 -21.24 19.09
N THR A 213 -5.23 -20.35 18.29
CA THR A 213 -5.48 -20.30 16.83
C THR A 213 -4.98 -21.55 16.13
N ALA A 214 -3.77 -22.00 16.45
CA ALA A 214 -3.19 -23.20 15.87
C ALA A 214 -3.99 -24.46 16.23
N LEU A 215 -4.39 -24.60 17.50
CA LEU A 215 -5.20 -25.73 17.96
C LEU A 215 -6.58 -25.74 17.27
N GLN A 216 -7.22 -24.58 17.17
CA GLN A 216 -8.51 -24.45 16.50
C GLN A 216 -8.40 -24.80 15.00
N GLU A 217 -7.37 -24.32 14.31
CA GLU A 217 -7.16 -24.66 12.89
C GLU A 217 -6.85 -26.16 12.71
N GLN A 218 -6.06 -26.76 13.61
CA GLN A 218 -5.84 -28.21 13.61
C GLN A 218 -7.15 -28.98 13.77
N GLN A 219 -8.00 -28.57 14.71
CA GLN A 219 -9.31 -29.18 14.93
C GLN A 219 -10.21 -29.03 13.71
N ARG A 220 -10.26 -27.83 13.10
CA ARG A 220 -11.02 -27.57 11.87
C ARG A 220 -10.55 -28.43 10.70
N ARG A 221 -9.24 -28.59 10.50
CA ARG A 221 -8.72 -29.48 9.44
C ARG A 221 -9.04 -30.96 9.71
N ALA A 222 -9.05 -31.38 10.97
CA ALA A 222 -9.42 -32.75 11.34
C ALA A 222 -10.92 -33.04 11.11
N THR A 223 -11.79 -32.05 11.31
CA THR A 223 -13.25 -32.18 11.11
C THR A 223 -13.73 -31.77 9.72
N ASP A 224 -12.85 -31.28 8.85
CA ASP A 224 -13.13 -30.99 7.45
C ASP A 224 -13.41 -32.28 6.68
N SER A 225 -14.69 -32.53 6.39
CA SER A 225 -15.16 -33.73 5.69
C SER A 225 -14.51 -33.94 4.31
N GLY A 226 -13.98 -32.88 3.69
CA GLY A 226 -13.27 -32.97 2.41
C GLY A 226 -11.82 -33.42 2.54
N LEU A 227 -11.22 -33.32 3.74
CA LEU A 227 -9.89 -33.86 4.06
C LEU A 227 -9.97 -35.22 4.78
N SER A 228 -10.90 -35.37 5.71
CA SER A 228 -10.96 -36.53 6.64
C SER A 228 -11.91 -37.65 6.21
N GLY A 229 -12.64 -37.48 5.10
CA GLY A 229 -13.48 -38.53 4.52
C GLY A 229 -12.69 -39.74 4.00
N SER A 230 -13.39 -40.83 3.67
CA SER A 230 -12.78 -42.07 3.15
C SER A 230 -11.99 -41.86 1.85
N GLN A 231 -12.38 -40.87 1.05
CA GLN A 231 -11.59 -40.33 -0.04
C GLN A 231 -11.57 -38.80 0.04
N PRO A 232 -10.39 -38.15 0.02
CA PRO A 232 -10.32 -36.69 0.00
C PRO A 232 -10.97 -36.10 -1.26
N TRP A 233 -11.63 -34.96 -1.12
CA TRP A 233 -12.42 -34.36 -2.21
C TRP A 233 -11.57 -33.72 -3.32
N PHE A 234 -10.26 -33.60 -3.13
CA PHE A 234 -9.33 -33.17 -4.19
C PHE A 234 -8.98 -34.31 -5.17
N MET A 235 -9.28 -35.57 -4.85
CA MET A 235 -8.95 -36.70 -5.73
C MET A 235 -9.73 -36.63 -7.06
N PRO A 236 -9.13 -36.98 -8.21
CA PRO A 236 -9.83 -36.98 -9.50
C PRO A 236 -10.97 -38.00 -9.56
N SER A 237 -10.86 -39.09 -8.80
CA SER A 237 -11.83 -40.19 -8.77
C SER A 237 -13.06 -39.93 -7.90
N ILE A 238 -13.12 -38.80 -7.17
CA ILE A 238 -14.23 -38.54 -6.26
C ILE A 238 -15.53 -38.36 -7.05
N ALA A 239 -16.57 -39.08 -6.65
CA ALA A 239 -17.90 -38.86 -7.20
C ALA A 239 -18.47 -37.53 -6.67
N ASP A 240 -18.82 -36.62 -7.58
CA ASP A 240 -19.34 -35.30 -7.26
C ASP A 240 -20.76 -35.06 -7.81
N SER A 241 -21.46 -36.12 -8.24
CA SER A 241 -22.85 -36.06 -8.73
C SER A 241 -23.84 -35.54 -7.67
N GLY A 242 -23.53 -35.71 -6.38
CA GLY A 242 -24.31 -35.18 -5.26
C GLY A 242 -23.89 -33.77 -4.79
N TRP A 243 -22.98 -33.10 -5.50
CA TRP A 243 -22.57 -31.73 -5.17
C TRP A 243 -23.53 -30.73 -5.80
N ALA A 244 -23.81 -29.66 -5.07
CA ALA A 244 -24.64 -28.57 -5.58
C ALA A 244 -23.86 -27.73 -6.61
N SER A 245 -24.56 -26.95 -7.44
CA SER A 245 -23.93 -26.07 -8.43
C SER A 245 -24.00 -24.60 -8.04
N ILE A 246 -22.98 -23.83 -8.39
CA ILE A 246 -22.86 -22.40 -8.14
C ILE A 246 -22.19 -21.70 -9.33
N GLN A 247 -22.54 -20.45 -9.60
CA GLN A 247 -21.87 -19.63 -10.59
C GLN A 247 -20.59 -19.00 -10.00
N VAL A 248 -19.50 -19.03 -10.78
CA VAL A 248 -18.22 -18.39 -10.44
C VAL A 248 -17.86 -17.41 -11.58
N PRO A 249 -17.46 -16.16 -11.29
CA PRO A 249 -17.26 -15.59 -9.96
C PRO A 249 -18.56 -15.13 -9.27
N GLY A 250 -18.47 -14.95 -7.95
CA GLY A 250 -19.52 -14.44 -7.09
C GLY A 250 -19.24 -14.79 -5.62
N PHE A 251 -19.85 -14.03 -4.71
CA PHE A 251 -19.85 -14.34 -3.29
C PHE A 251 -20.98 -15.30 -2.99
N TRP A 252 -20.72 -16.35 -2.21
CA TRP A 252 -21.70 -17.41 -2.04
C TRP A 252 -22.96 -16.97 -1.31
N GLU A 253 -22.88 -15.96 -0.43
CA GLU A 253 -24.05 -15.36 0.22
C GLU A 253 -24.99 -14.69 -0.78
N ASP A 254 -24.43 -14.04 -1.81
CA ASP A 254 -25.21 -13.38 -2.86
C ASP A 254 -25.79 -14.38 -3.87
N LEU A 255 -25.26 -15.61 -3.87
CA LEU A 255 -25.66 -16.69 -4.76
C LEU A 255 -26.55 -17.74 -4.09
N GLY A 256 -27.08 -17.43 -2.90
CA GLY A 256 -28.09 -18.26 -2.22
C GLY A 256 -27.53 -19.33 -1.28
N ILE A 257 -26.23 -19.36 -1.02
CA ILE A 257 -25.66 -20.15 0.08
C ILE A 257 -25.85 -19.34 1.37
N PRO A 258 -26.48 -19.89 2.43
CA PRO A 258 -26.62 -19.18 3.69
C PRO A 258 -25.27 -18.64 4.18
N ALA A 259 -25.26 -17.51 4.88
CA ALA A 259 -24.03 -16.94 5.45
C ALA A 259 -23.22 -18.02 6.16
N THR A 260 -22.02 -18.29 5.65
CA THR A 260 -21.20 -19.43 6.07
C THR A 260 -19.78 -18.95 6.29
N ASP A 261 -19.45 -18.70 7.55
CA ASP A 261 -18.07 -18.78 8.00
C ASP A 261 -17.74 -20.27 8.12
N GLY A 262 -16.66 -20.72 7.48
CA GLY A 262 -16.39 -22.15 7.37
C GLY A 262 -15.47 -22.53 6.22
N VAL A 263 -15.59 -23.79 5.82
CA VAL A 263 -14.85 -24.38 4.71
C VAL A 263 -15.80 -24.89 3.65
N ILE A 264 -15.63 -24.38 2.43
CA ILE A 264 -16.38 -24.80 1.24
C ILE A 264 -15.40 -25.28 0.18
N TRP A 265 -15.70 -26.44 -0.39
CA TRP A 265 -14.95 -27.03 -1.48
C TRP A 265 -15.65 -26.77 -2.80
N PHE A 266 -14.87 -26.46 -3.83
CA PHE A 266 -15.33 -26.21 -5.19
C PHE A 266 -14.60 -27.15 -6.15
N ARG A 267 -15.31 -27.61 -7.19
CA ARG A 267 -14.78 -28.48 -8.23
C ARG A 267 -15.21 -28.02 -9.60
N LYS A 268 -14.27 -28.08 -10.55
CA LYS A 268 -14.48 -27.78 -11.96
C LYS A 268 -13.70 -28.77 -12.81
N ASP A 269 -14.42 -29.48 -13.65
CA ASP A 269 -13.82 -30.27 -14.71
C ASP A 269 -13.66 -29.42 -15.97
N LEU A 270 -12.58 -29.66 -16.69
CA LEU A 270 -12.27 -29.03 -17.96
C LEU A 270 -11.71 -30.07 -18.94
N MET A 271 -12.04 -29.90 -20.22
CA MET A 271 -11.57 -30.75 -21.30
C MET A 271 -10.37 -30.12 -21.98
N LEU A 272 -9.26 -30.85 -22.07
CA LEU A 272 -8.06 -30.42 -22.78
C LEU A 272 -7.84 -31.25 -24.06
N PRO A 273 -7.50 -30.61 -25.19
CA PRO A 273 -6.96 -31.34 -26.34
C PRO A 273 -5.57 -31.90 -26.03
N GLN A 274 -5.17 -32.92 -26.79
CA GLN A 274 -3.86 -33.57 -26.63
C GLN A 274 -2.68 -32.58 -26.75
N GLU A 275 -2.80 -31.53 -27.55
CA GLU A 275 -1.76 -30.52 -27.74
C GLU A 275 -1.46 -29.70 -26.48
N GLN A 276 -2.41 -29.65 -25.54
CA GLN A 276 -2.26 -28.95 -24.26
C GLN A 276 -1.99 -29.93 -23.10
N ALA A 277 -2.19 -31.23 -23.34
CA ALA A 277 -1.80 -32.27 -22.39
C ALA A 277 -0.28 -32.23 -22.20
N ASP A 278 0.17 -32.46 -20.97
CA ASP A 278 1.58 -32.42 -20.54
C ASP A 278 2.32 -31.07 -20.58
N LEU A 279 1.73 -29.99 -21.11
CA LEU A 279 2.37 -28.67 -21.08
C LEU A 279 2.41 -28.10 -19.66
N PRO A 280 3.47 -27.35 -19.30
CA PRO A 280 3.40 -26.49 -18.13
C PRO A 280 2.31 -25.44 -18.35
N ALA A 281 1.56 -25.14 -17.30
CA ALA A 281 0.44 -24.21 -17.36
C ALA A 281 0.45 -23.25 -16.17
N LYS A 282 -0.35 -22.19 -16.27
CA LYS A 282 -0.63 -21.26 -15.18
C LYS A 282 -2.11 -21.19 -14.93
N LEU A 283 -2.50 -21.37 -13.68
CA LEU A 283 -3.87 -21.27 -13.21
C LEU A 283 -4.10 -19.90 -12.59
N TYR A 284 -5.03 -19.15 -13.17
CA TYR A 284 -5.46 -17.84 -12.71
C TYR A 284 -6.86 -17.98 -12.12
N LEU A 285 -6.99 -17.73 -10.81
CA LEU A 285 -8.27 -17.80 -10.08
C LEU A 285 -8.64 -16.44 -9.47
N GLY A 286 -8.37 -15.36 -10.21
CA GLY A 286 -8.72 -14.00 -9.81
C GLY A 286 -8.28 -13.65 -8.38
N ARG A 287 -9.24 -13.21 -7.55
CA ARG A 287 -9.08 -13.02 -6.11
C ARG A 287 -10.14 -13.86 -5.40
N ILE A 288 -9.77 -14.52 -4.32
CA ILE A 288 -10.67 -15.37 -3.52
C ILE A 288 -10.74 -14.81 -2.10
N VAL A 289 -11.94 -14.80 -1.50
CA VAL A 289 -12.17 -14.45 -0.10
C VAL A 289 -12.52 -15.72 0.69
N ASP A 290 -11.81 -16.09 1.75
CA ASP A 290 -10.60 -15.44 2.30
C ASP A 290 -9.31 -16.16 1.88
N ALA A 291 -9.13 -17.41 2.29
CA ALA A 291 -7.95 -18.22 2.02
C ALA A 291 -8.29 -19.45 1.17
N ASP A 292 -7.33 -19.95 0.39
CA ASP A 292 -7.52 -21.12 -0.48
C ASP A 292 -6.32 -22.07 -0.52
N GLU A 293 -6.64 -23.34 -0.78
CA GLU A 293 -5.73 -24.39 -1.22
C GLU A 293 -6.26 -24.96 -2.55
N VAL A 294 -5.39 -25.18 -3.54
CA VAL A 294 -5.80 -25.55 -4.90
C VAL A 294 -5.08 -26.81 -5.38
N TRP A 295 -5.86 -27.76 -5.86
CA TRP A 295 -5.40 -29.01 -6.46
C TRP A 295 -5.78 -29.10 -7.93
N VAL A 296 -4.88 -29.67 -8.73
CA VAL A 296 -5.11 -30.06 -10.11
C VAL A 296 -4.82 -31.55 -10.22
N ASN A 297 -5.80 -32.32 -10.68
CA ASN A 297 -5.70 -33.77 -10.79
C ASN A 297 -5.18 -34.45 -9.49
N GLY A 298 -5.65 -34.00 -8.32
CA GLY A 298 -5.25 -34.54 -7.02
C GLY A 298 -3.94 -34.00 -6.45
N THR A 299 -3.17 -33.23 -7.22
CA THR A 299 -1.88 -32.67 -6.79
C THR A 299 -2.07 -31.23 -6.34
N LEU A 300 -1.59 -30.87 -5.14
CA LEU A 300 -1.62 -29.50 -4.65
C LEU A 300 -0.68 -28.63 -5.49
N VAL A 301 -1.22 -27.60 -6.15
CA VAL A 301 -0.44 -26.69 -7.01
C VAL A 301 -0.17 -25.34 -6.36
N GLY A 302 -0.88 -25.02 -5.27
CA GLY A 302 -0.59 -23.84 -4.47
C GLY A 302 -1.66 -23.52 -3.44
N SER A 303 -1.39 -22.47 -2.67
CA SER A 303 -2.29 -21.94 -1.65
C SER A 303 -2.05 -20.45 -1.44
N THR A 304 -3.06 -19.76 -0.92
CA THR A 304 -2.97 -18.35 -0.50
C THR A 304 -3.76 -18.16 0.79
N GLY A 305 -3.12 -17.60 1.81
CA GLY A 305 -3.67 -17.57 3.17
C GLY A 305 -4.62 -16.41 3.52
N TYR A 306 -4.96 -15.51 2.59
CA TYR A 306 -5.85 -14.37 2.85
C TYR A 306 -6.35 -13.73 1.56
N GLN A 307 -7.33 -12.84 1.65
CA GLN A 307 -8.12 -12.42 0.49
C GLN A 307 -7.38 -11.59 -0.56
N TYR A 308 -6.36 -10.82 -0.22
CA TYR A 308 -5.87 -9.77 -1.13
C TYR A 308 -4.92 -10.21 -2.27
N PRO A 309 -4.15 -11.30 -2.21
CA PRO A 309 -3.33 -11.71 -3.35
C PRO A 309 -4.13 -12.15 -4.56
N PRO A 310 -3.71 -11.84 -5.80
CA PRO A 310 -4.25 -12.53 -6.96
C PRO A 310 -3.81 -14.00 -6.90
N ARG A 311 -4.70 -14.92 -7.27
CA ARG A 311 -4.44 -16.36 -7.25
C ARG A 311 -3.83 -16.77 -8.56
N ARG A 312 -2.54 -17.11 -8.50
CA ARG A 312 -1.70 -17.46 -9.65
C ARG A 312 -0.87 -18.66 -9.26
N TYR A 313 -1.19 -19.82 -9.80
CA TYR A 313 -0.53 -21.08 -9.45
C TYR A 313 0.12 -21.69 -10.68
N THR A 314 1.39 -22.08 -10.56
CA THR A 314 2.11 -22.77 -11.63
C THR A 314 1.74 -24.25 -11.59
N ILE A 315 1.33 -24.78 -12.74
CA ILE A 315 1.08 -26.20 -12.95
C ILE A 315 2.31 -26.77 -13.68
N PRO A 316 3.03 -27.74 -13.09
CA PRO A 316 4.17 -28.35 -13.74
C PRO A 316 3.75 -29.17 -14.96
N ALA A 317 4.67 -29.33 -15.91
CA ALA A 317 4.50 -30.23 -17.04
C ALA A 317 4.20 -31.67 -16.57
N GLY A 318 3.39 -32.40 -17.34
CA GLY A 318 2.95 -33.76 -17.04
C GLY A 318 1.84 -33.90 -15.98
N LEU A 319 1.37 -32.79 -15.38
CA LEU A 319 0.23 -32.85 -14.45
C LEU A 319 -1.13 -32.79 -15.18
N LEU A 320 -1.18 -32.12 -16.33
CA LEU A 320 -2.37 -32.04 -17.18
C LEU A 320 -2.40 -33.21 -18.16
N GLN A 321 -3.58 -33.76 -18.40
CA GLN A 321 -3.77 -34.90 -19.32
C GLN A 321 -4.72 -34.54 -20.47
N SER A 322 -4.68 -35.33 -21.55
CA SER A 322 -5.68 -35.21 -22.61
C SER A 322 -7.06 -35.63 -22.09
N GLY A 323 -8.11 -34.91 -22.49
CA GLY A 323 -9.45 -35.11 -21.99
C GLY A 323 -9.71 -34.41 -20.65
N THR A 324 -10.41 -35.08 -19.74
CA THR A 324 -10.90 -34.46 -18.49
C THR A 324 -9.77 -34.20 -17.51
N ASN A 325 -9.72 -32.98 -16.99
CA ASN A 325 -8.86 -32.55 -15.88
C ASN A 325 -9.73 -31.91 -14.80
N SER A 326 -9.40 -32.19 -13.54
CA SER A 326 -10.16 -31.70 -12.37
C SER A 326 -9.38 -30.61 -11.65
N ILE A 327 -9.98 -29.43 -11.50
CA ILE A 327 -9.54 -28.38 -10.58
C ILE A 327 -10.40 -28.46 -9.33
N CYS A 328 -9.75 -28.51 -8.17
CA CYS A 328 -10.40 -28.48 -6.88
C CYS A 328 -9.85 -27.33 -6.02
N VAL A 329 -10.74 -26.53 -5.44
CA VAL A 329 -10.40 -25.38 -4.62
C VAL A 329 -11.08 -25.54 -3.26
N ARG A 330 -10.29 -25.59 -2.20
CA ARG A 330 -10.79 -25.51 -0.82
C ARG A 330 -10.69 -24.06 -0.39
N ILE A 331 -11.80 -23.45 0.02
CA ILE A 331 -11.84 -22.08 0.51
C ILE A 331 -12.17 -22.08 2.00
N THR A 332 -11.34 -21.41 2.79
CA THR A 332 -11.61 -21.10 4.19
C THR A 332 -12.00 -19.62 4.31
N ASN A 333 -13.14 -19.35 4.91
CA ASN A 333 -13.61 -17.99 5.19
C ASN A 333 -13.98 -17.87 6.67
N HIS A 334 -13.48 -16.83 7.32
CA HIS A 334 -13.65 -16.66 8.77
C HIS A 334 -14.71 -15.62 9.15
N GLN A 335 -15.06 -14.73 8.24
CA GLN A 335 -15.99 -13.63 8.47
C GLN A 335 -16.40 -13.00 7.14
N LEU A 336 -17.46 -12.20 7.16
CA LEU A 336 -17.97 -11.47 5.98
C LEU A 336 -18.29 -12.41 4.81
N LYS A 337 -18.57 -11.83 3.65
CA LYS A 337 -18.84 -12.60 2.44
C LYS A 337 -17.61 -13.34 1.95
N GLY A 338 -17.75 -14.61 1.61
CA GLY A 338 -16.68 -15.38 0.97
C GLY A 338 -17.01 -15.76 -0.47
N GLY A 339 -15.97 -16.10 -1.24
CA GLY A 339 -16.12 -16.56 -2.62
C GLY A 339 -15.12 -15.98 -3.60
N PHE A 340 -15.46 -16.06 -4.89
CA PHE A 340 -14.59 -15.63 -5.98
C PHE A 340 -14.96 -14.21 -6.39
N ALA A 341 -14.04 -13.26 -6.23
CA ALA A 341 -14.31 -11.84 -6.44
C ALA A 341 -14.75 -11.52 -7.90
N PRO A 342 -15.96 -10.95 -8.12
CA PRO A 342 -16.40 -10.51 -9.44
C PRO A 342 -15.46 -9.48 -10.06
N GLY A 343 -15.38 -9.42 -11.40
CA GLY A 343 -14.52 -8.45 -12.12
C GLY A 343 -13.03 -8.82 -12.17
N LYS A 344 -12.65 -10.01 -11.70
CA LYS A 344 -11.33 -10.61 -11.92
C LYS A 344 -11.40 -11.69 -13.00
N SER A 345 -10.25 -12.04 -13.57
CA SER A 345 -10.14 -13.08 -14.61
C SER A 345 -9.90 -14.46 -14.01
N TYR A 346 -10.61 -15.46 -14.53
CA TYR A 346 -10.51 -16.86 -14.11
C TYR A 346 -10.23 -17.74 -15.33
N TYR A 347 -9.00 -18.22 -15.48
CA TYR A 347 -8.61 -19.03 -16.63
C TYR A 347 -7.40 -19.92 -16.35
N LEU A 348 -7.28 -20.99 -17.14
CA LEU A 348 -6.07 -21.80 -17.26
C LEU A 348 -5.32 -21.36 -18.53
N LEU A 349 -4.04 -21.03 -18.42
CA LEU A 349 -3.17 -20.75 -19.56
C LEU A 349 -2.23 -21.95 -19.77
N ALA A 350 -2.43 -22.70 -20.85
CA ALA A 350 -1.58 -23.83 -21.24
C ALA A 350 -0.99 -23.53 -22.63
N GLY A 351 0.34 -23.43 -22.72
CA GLY A 351 0.99 -22.94 -23.93
C GLY A 351 0.59 -21.48 -24.25
N LYS A 352 -0.02 -21.25 -25.41
CA LYS A 352 -0.50 -19.92 -25.85
C LYS A 352 -2.02 -19.74 -25.67
N ASP A 353 -2.72 -20.82 -25.34
CA ASP A 353 -4.18 -20.83 -25.28
C ASP A 353 -4.68 -20.66 -23.86
N SER A 354 -5.79 -19.93 -23.71
CA SER A 354 -6.46 -19.75 -22.44
C SER A 354 -7.82 -20.44 -22.43
N ILE A 355 -8.10 -21.19 -21.37
CA ILE A 355 -9.40 -21.81 -21.12
C ILE A 355 -10.08 -21.07 -19.99
N ARG A 356 -11.27 -20.55 -20.26
CA ARG A 356 -12.08 -19.82 -19.29
C ARG A 356 -12.58 -20.76 -18.19
N LEU A 357 -12.51 -20.29 -16.96
CA LEU A 357 -12.98 -21.00 -15.78
C LEU A 357 -14.26 -20.39 -15.19
N GLU A 358 -14.76 -19.29 -15.74
CA GLU A 358 -16.05 -18.74 -15.31
C GLU A 358 -17.23 -19.67 -15.67
N GLY A 359 -18.33 -19.51 -14.94
CA GLY A 359 -19.58 -20.25 -15.13
C GLY A 359 -19.87 -21.22 -13.99
N ALA A 360 -20.55 -22.33 -14.32
CA ALA A 360 -20.98 -23.30 -13.32
C ALA A 360 -19.80 -24.10 -12.74
N TRP A 361 -19.70 -24.12 -11.41
CA TRP A 361 -18.85 -25.00 -10.61
C TRP A 361 -19.73 -25.88 -9.74
N LYS A 362 -19.18 -27.01 -9.29
CA LYS A 362 -19.77 -27.81 -8.22
C LYS A 362 -19.20 -27.35 -6.89
N TYR A 363 -19.99 -27.39 -5.82
CA TYR A 363 -19.54 -27.07 -4.48
C TYR A 363 -20.14 -27.98 -3.41
N LYS A 364 -19.44 -28.09 -2.28
CA LYS A 364 -19.90 -28.78 -1.09
C LYS A 364 -19.33 -28.13 0.17
N ILE A 365 -20.19 -27.92 1.16
CA ILE A 365 -19.80 -27.36 2.46
C ILE A 365 -19.21 -28.48 3.31
N ALA A 366 -17.97 -28.33 3.74
CA ALA A 366 -17.30 -29.30 4.59
C ALA A 366 -17.43 -28.99 6.08
N LEU A 367 -17.41 -27.70 6.43
CA LEU A 367 -17.42 -27.25 7.82
C LEU A 367 -18.09 -25.88 7.93
N ARG A 368 -18.85 -25.67 9.01
CA ARG A 368 -19.38 -24.37 9.43
C ARG A 368 -18.75 -24.00 10.77
N PHE A 369 -18.22 -22.79 10.87
CA PHE A 369 -17.66 -22.28 12.12
C PHE A 369 -18.78 -21.78 13.02
N SER A 370 -18.61 -21.96 14.33
CA SER A 370 -19.55 -21.41 15.31
C SER A 370 -19.17 -19.98 15.68
N ALA A 371 -20.16 -19.08 15.83
CA ALA A 371 -19.94 -17.73 16.32
C ALA A 371 -19.37 -17.69 17.76
N THR A 372 -19.53 -18.76 18.54
CA THR A 372 -18.98 -18.88 19.90
C THR A 372 -17.48 -19.23 19.92
N GLU A 373 -16.87 -19.45 18.76
CA GLU A 373 -15.48 -19.86 18.60
C GLU A 373 -14.56 -18.70 18.15
N LEU A 374 -15.02 -17.45 18.27
CA LEU A 374 -14.27 -16.27 17.89
C LEU A 374 -12.98 -16.17 18.71
N ILE A 375 -11.84 -16.23 18.03
CA ILE A 375 -10.54 -15.92 18.61
C ILE A 375 -10.33 -14.40 18.49
N PRO A 376 -9.92 -13.71 19.56
CA PRO A 376 -9.57 -12.29 19.48
C PRO A 376 -8.53 -12.03 18.40
N ASP A 377 -8.61 -10.87 17.75
CA ASP A 377 -7.61 -10.46 16.78
C ASP A 377 -6.20 -10.54 17.40
N PRO A 378 -5.24 -11.15 16.69
CA PRO A 378 -3.90 -11.32 17.24
C PRO A 378 -3.27 -9.95 17.46
N VAL A 379 -2.78 -9.74 18.68
CA VAL A 379 -1.97 -8.56 18.99
C VAL A 379 -0.68 -8.63 18.19
N ARG A 380 -0.42 -7.60 17.38
CA ARG A 380 0.78 -7.52 16.54
C ARG A 380 1.71 -6.45 17.10
N PRO A 381 2.96 -6.78 17.48
CA PRO A 381 3.92 -5.80 18.00
C PRO A 381 4.11 -4.60 17.07
N GLN A 382 4.14 -4.83 15.76
CA GLN A 382 4.31 -3.79 14.75
C GLN A 382 3.07 -2.88 14.57
N TYR A 383 1.90 -3.23 15.12
CA TYR A 383 0.70 -2.38 15.05
C TYR A 383 0.59 -1.48 16.29
N GLN A 384 1.41 -1.75 17.31
CA GLN A 384 1.38 -0.98 18.55
C GLN A 384 1.87 0.45 18.32
N PRO A 385 1.30 1.45 19.02
CA PRO A 385 1.74 2.83 18.90
C PRO A 385 3.23 2.99 19.18
N ALA A 386 3.88 3.89 18.44
CA ALA A 386 5.33 4.14 18.43
C ALA A 386 6.26 2.98 18.02
N ALA A 387 5.77 1.74 17.89
CA ALA A 387 6.62 0.58 17.72
C ALA A 387 7.45 0.61 16.42
N LEU A 388 6.87 1.05 15.29
CA LEU A 388 7.57 1.12 14.01
C LEU A 388 8.37 2.41 13.85
N TYR A 389 7.95 3.51 14.47
CA TYR A 389 8.82 4.68 14.60
C TYR A 389 10.12 4.27 15.28
N ASN A 390 10.01 3.63 16.45
CA ASN A 390 11.15 3.22 17.25
C ASN A 390 12.07 2.23 16.53
N GLY A 391 11.49 1.26 15.81
CA GLY A 391 12.27 0.22 15.13
C GLY A 391 12.80 0.60 13.74
N LEU A 392 12.09 1.46 12.99
CA LEU A 392 12.38 1.70 11.57
C LEU A 392 12.75 3.15 11.23
N ILE A 393 12.20 4.14 11.95
CA ILE A 393 12.37 5.56 11.61
C ILE A 393 13.39 6.23 12.52
N ALA A 394 13.28 6.02 13.84
CA ALA A 394 14.19 6.56 14.84
C ALA A 394 15.68 6.26 14.53
N PRO A 395 16.06 5.01 14.15
CA PRO A 395 17.45 4.70 13.86
C PRO A 395 17.97 5.36 12.56
N LEU A 396 17.08 5.81 11.68
CA LEU A 396 17.42 6.54 10.45
C LEU A 396 17.66 8.04 10.66
N GLY A 397 17.32 8.62 11.82
CA GLY A 397 17.27 10.08 12.01
C GLY A 397 18.55 10.84 11.67
N ASN A 398 19.69 10.16 11.76
CA ASN A 398 21.00 10.73 11.45
C ASN A 398 21.40 10.58 9.99
N TRP A 399 20.59 9.94 9.15
CA TRP A 399 20.90 9.71 7.74
C TRP A 399 20.41 10.91 6.92
N PRO A 400 21.30 11.62 6.21
CA PRO A 400 20.87 12.69 5.33
C PRO A 400 19.99 12.13 4.22
N VAL A 401 18.81 12.72 4.05
CA VAL A 401 17.84 12.37 3.00
C VAL A 401 17.29 13.63 2.34
N ARG A 402 16.69 13.47 1.15
CA ARG A 402 16.03 14.55 0.43
C ARG A 402 14.61 14.78 0.92
N GLY A 403 13.89 13.74 1.32
CA GLY A 403 12.51 13.83 1.77
C GLY A 403 11.86 12.48 2.01
N PHE A 404 10.56 12.52 2.31
CA PHE A 404 9.74 11.36 2.61
C PHE A 404 8.63 11.18 1.58
N LEU A 405 8.35 9.92 1.25
CA LEU A 405 7.12 9.48 0.62
C LEU A 405 6.29 8.69 1.63
N TRP A 406 4.99 8.95 1.66
CA TRP A 406 4.07 8.28 2.58
C TRP A 406 2.84 7.73 1.85
N TYR A 407 2.57 6.45 2.02
CA TYR A 407 1.34 5.82 1.51
C TYR A 407 0.72 4.93 2.58
N GLN A 408 -0.23 5.51 3.30
CA GLN A 408 -0.97 4.88 4.38
C GLN A 408 -2.30 5.60 4.62
N GLY A 409 -3.25 4.86 5.16
CA GLY A 409 -4.50 5.37 5.70
C GLY A 409 -5.53 4.27 5.91
N GLU A 410 -5.45 3.18 5.16
CA GLU A 410 -6.48 2.14 5.10
C GLU A 410 -6.77 1.54 6.48
N SER A 411 -5.74 1.37 7.34
CA SER A 411 -5.91 0.88 8.72
C SER A 411 -6.51 1.91 9.70
N ASN A 412 -6.65 3.17 9.30
CA ASN A 412 -7.26 4.25 10.09
C ASN A 412 -8.62 4.68 9.53
N VAL A 413 -9.16 3.97 8.51
CA VAL A 413 -10.53 4.19 8.03
C VAL A 413 -11.50 4.00 9.19
N GLY A 414 -12.45 4.92 9.34
CA GLY A 414 -13.36 4.97 10.50
C GLY A 414 -12.83 5.79 11.68
N LYS A 415 -11.59 6.30 11.62
CA LYS A 415 -10.98 7.19 12.62
C LYS A 415 -10.49 8.51 12.00
N ALA A 416 -11.22 9.02 10.99
CA ALA A 416 -10.80 10.18 10.21
C ALA A 416 -10.56 11.44 11.06
N ASP A 417 -11.38 11.66 12.10
CA ASP A 417 -11.21 12.82 12.98
C ASP A 417 -9.91 12.76 13.79
N THR A 418 -9.58 11.60 14.36
CA THR A 418 -8.30 11.40 15.05
C THR A 418 -7.13 11.49 14.06
N TYR A 419 -7.27 10.88 12.87
CA TYR A 419 -6.26 10.90 11.82
C TYR A 419 -5.91 12.32 11.36
N ARG A 420 -6.91 13.22 11.28
CA ARG A 420 -6.73 14.63 10.91
C ARG A 420 -5.74 15.36 11.83
N ASN A 421 -5.59 14.92 13.07
CA ASN A 421 -4.63 15.46 14.03
C ASN A 421 -3.33 14.63 14.08
N LEU A 422 -3.41 13.30 14.03
CA LEU A 422 -2.23 12.41 14.05
C LEU A 422 -1.30 12.66 12.86
N PHE A 423 -1.84 12.84 11.65
CA PHE A 423 -1.02 12.88 10.45
C PHE A 423 -0.15 14.14 10.34
N PRO A 424 -0.66 15.37 10.54
CA PRO A 424 0.19 16.55 10.63
C PRO A 424 1.20 16.47 11.79
N ALA A 425 0.82 15.88 12.93
CA ALA A 425 1.73 15.67 14.06
C ALA A 425 2.89 14.74 13.69
N MET A 426 2.61 13.60 13.03
CA MET A 426 3.64 12.68 12.54
C MET A 426 4.63 13.37 11.59
N ILE A 427 4.13 14.12 10.60
CA ILE A 427 4.98 14.87 9.65
C ILE A 427 5.90 15.83 10.40
N THR A 428 5.35 16.57 11.37
CA THR A 428 6.10 17.54 12.18
C THR A 428 7.17 16.85 13.02
N SER A 429 6.82 15.73 13.67
CA SER A 429 7.75 14.97 14.50
C SER A 429 8.89 14.35 13.70
N TRP A 430 8.62 13.83 12.50
CA TRP A 430 9.68 13.33 11.62
C TRP A 430 10.61 14.46 11.16
N ARG A 431 10.06 15.60 10.75
CA ARG A 431 10.87 16.78 10.40
C ARG A 431 11.76 17.26 11.55
N GLN A 432 11.23 17.22 12.78
CA GLN A 432 11.99 17.55 13.98
C GLN A 432 13.17 16.59 14.21
N GLN A 433 12.97 15.28 14.01
CA GLN A 433 14.03 14.29 14.11
C GLN A 433 15.18 14.54 13.13
N TRP A 434 14.88 15.02 11.92
CA TRP A 434 15.89 15.41 10.92
C TRP A 434 16.37 16.86 11.05
N HIS A 435 15.91 17.60 12.07
CA HIS A 435 16.21 19.02 12.28
C HIS A 435 15.94 19.91 11.06
N ASP A 436 14.91 19.58 10.28
CA ASP A 436 14.53 20.29 9.05
C ASP A 436 13.00 20.40 8.95
N SER A 437 12.46 21.54 9.43
CA SER A 437 11.01 21.82 9.45
C SER A 437 10.40 21.95 8.05
N LEU A 438 11.22 22.01 7.00
CA LEU A 438 10.81 22.16 5.61
C LEU A 438 11.21 20.95 4.75
N LEU A 439 11.67 19.86 5.36
CA LEU A 439 12.02 18.64 4.66
C LEU A 439 10.79 18.15 3.85
N PRO A 440 10.91 17.99 2.53
CA PRO A 440 9.79 17.63 1.67
C PRO A 440 9.06 16.37 2.11
N PHE A 441 7.73 16.44 2.15
CA PHE A 441 6.87 15.33 2.52
C PHE A 441 5.78 15.15 1.46
N VAL A 442 5.88 14.09 0.66
CA VAL A 442 4.93 13.80 -0.42
C VAL A 442 4.12 12.57 -0.02
N TYR A 443 2.81 12.59 -0.20
CA TYR A 443 1.94 11.49 0.23
C TYR A 443 0.79 11.20 -0.72
N VAL A 444 0.22 10.02 -0.55
CA VAL A 444 -0.84 9.48 -1.41
C VAL A 444 -2.18 9.57 -0.69
N GLN A 445 -3.15 10.25 -1.30
CA GLN A 445 -4.55 10.14 -0.86
C GLN A 445 -5.07 8.73 -1.15
N LEU A 446 -5.98 8.19 -0.34
CA LEU A 446 -6.54 6.86 -0.62
C LEU A 446 -7.26 6.81 -1.98
N PRO A 447 -7.05 5.75 -2.77
CA PRO A 447 -7.66 5.59 -4.09
C PRO A 447 -9.12 5.14 -3.97
N ASN A 448 -9.83 4.97 -5.09
CA ASN A 448 -11.13 4.29 -5.09
C ASN A 448 -11.02 2.84 -4.61
N TYR A 449 -12.00 2.42 -3.82
CA TYR A 449 -12.11 1.05 -3.30
C TYR A 449 -13.58 0.74 -2.98
N ARG A 450 -13.99 -0.54 -3.06
CA ARG A 450 -15.38 -1.04 -2.87
C ARG A 450 -16.35 -0.68 -3.99
N ASP A 451 -17.56 -1.21 -3.90
CA ASP A 451 -18.63 -0.93 -4.85
C ASP A 451 -19.02 0.56 -4.82
N ALA A 452 -19.38 1.09 -6.00
CA ALA A 452 -19.66 2.52 -6.17
C ALA A 452 -20.85 3.04 -5.35
N TYR A 453 -21.71 2.14 -4.86
CA TYR A 453 -22.98 2.44 -4.20
C TYR A 453 -23.21 1.62 -2.93
N ALA A 454 -22.18 1.43 -2.10
CA ALA A 454 -22.43 1.00 -0.72
C ALA A 454 -23.34 2.04 -0.01
N ALA A 455 -24.19 1.57 0.91
CA ALA A 455 -25.20 2.41 1.58
C ALA A 455 -24.60 3.73 2.13
N PRO A 456 -25.38 4.83 2.21
CA PRO A 456 -24.92 6.16 2.65
C PRO A 456 -24.22 6.21 4.02
N GLU A 457 -24.33 5.14 4.81
CA GLU A 457 -23.88 5.01 6.19
C GLU A 457 -22.39 4.71 6.36
N THR A 458 -21.60 4.53 5.29
CA THR A 458 -20.16 4.24 5.41
C THR A 458 -19.23 5.22 4.67
N ASN A 459 -19.41 6.54 4.83
CA ASN A 459 -18.53 7.57 4.24
C ASN A 459 -17.10 7.61 4.82
N ALA A 460 -16.73 6.65 5.67
CA ALA A 460 -15.47 6.60 6.41
C ALA A 460 -14.22 6.69 5.50
N TRP A 461 -14.30 6.14 4.28
CA TRP A 461 -13.19 6.22 3.32
C TRP A 461 -13.03 7.65 2.77
N ALA A 462 -14.14 8.31 2.41
CA ALA A 462 -14.14 9.69 1.94
C ALA A 462 -13.73 10.68 3.03
N GLU A 463 -14.18 10.46 4.27
CA GLU A 463 -13.78 11.23 5.44
C GLU A 463 -12.27 11.15 5.69
N LEU A 464 -11.69 9.95 5.56
CA LEU A 464 -10.26 9.77 5.69
C LEU A 464 -9.50 10.44 4.54
N ARG A 465 -9.99 10.39 3.30
CA ARG A 465 -9.40 11.16 2.18
C ARG A 465 -9.36 12.66 2.49
N ALA A 466 -10.40 13.19 3.14
CA ALA A 466 -10.45 14.58 3.57
C ALA A 466 -9.48 14.86 4.73
N ALA A 467 -9.34 13.94 5.68
CA ALA A 467 -8.35 14.03 6.74
C ALA A 467 -6.91 14.03 6.19
N GLN A 468 -6.62 13.23 5.16
CA GLN A 468 -5.34 13.28 4.44
C GLN A 468 -5.12 14.64 3.76
N ALA A 469 -6.14 15.18 3.10
CA ALA A 469 -6.06 16.48 2.43
C ALA A 469 -5.78 17.65 3.41
N ALA A 470 -6.23 17.55 4.66
CA ALA A 470 -6.01 18.58 5.68
C ALA A 470 -4.52 18.77 6.03
N ALA A 471 -3.67 17.75 5.81
CA ALA A 471 -2.23 17.86 6.03
C ALA A 471 -1.52 18.77 5.03
N LEU A 472 -2.19 19.19 3.93
CA LEU A 472 -1.70 20.22 3.01
C LEU A 472 -1.58 21.61 3.64
N SER A 473 -2.11 21.81 4.85
CA SER A 473 -1.88 23.04 5.62
C SER A 473 -0.41 23.20 6.06
N LEU A 474 0.36 22.11 6.12
CA LEU A 474 1.78 22.16 6.45
C LEU A 474 2.63 22.59 5.23
N PRO A 475 3.65 23.43 5.41
CA PRO A 475 4.53 23.86 4.33
C PRO A 475 5.33 22.68 3.76
N ARG A 476 5.77 22.78 2.51
CA ARG A 476 6.58 21.76 1.80
C ARG A 476 5.96 20.36 1.85
N THR A 477 4.63 20.30 1.84
CA THR A 477 3.89 19.05 1.67
C THR A 477 3.24 18.99 0.29
N ALA A 478 3.06 17.77 -0.22
CA ALA A 478 2.31 17.53 -1.45
C ALA A 478 1.50 16.26 -1.32
N MET A 479 0.24 16.32 -1.74
CA MET A 479 -0.65 15.17 -1.84
C MET A 479 -0.91 14.87 -3.29
N ILE A 480 -0.81 13.60 -3.68
CA ILE A 480 -1.33 13.16 -4.97
C ILE A 480 -2.74 12.58 -4.78
N THR A 481 -3.68 12.99 -5.63
CA THR A 481 -5.00 12.37 -5.72
C THR A 481 -4.89 11.13 -6.61
N THR A 482 -5.41 10.00 -6.13
CA THR A 482 -5.35 8.68 -6.80
C THR A 482 -6.72 8.03 -6.90
N ILE A 483 -7.78 8.82 -6.78
CA ILE A 483 -9.16 8.35 -6.81
C ILE A 483 -9.47 7.55 -8.09
N ASP A 484 -8.80 7.87 -9.20
CA ASP A 484 -8.88 7.22 -10.51
C ASP A 484 -7.88 6.05 -10.70
N ALA A 485 -6.99 5.81 -9.74
CA ALA A 485 -5.99 4.73 -9.77
C ALA A 485 -6.32 3.59 -8.79
N GLY A 486 -7.58 3.54 -8.35
CA GLY A 486 -8.12 2.51 -7.47
C GLY A 486 -8.66 1.28 -8.20
N ASP A 487 -9.15 0.33 -7.41
CA ASP A 487 -9.83 -0.87 -7.91
C ASP A 487 -11.01 -1.16 -6.98
N SER A 488 -12.22 -1.28 -7.54
CA SER A 488 -13.44 -1.44 -6.75
C SER A 488 -13.43 -2.71 -5.91
N ASN A 489 -12.74 -3.75 -6.37
CA ASN A 489 -12.73 -5.05 -5.73
C ASN A 489 -11.33 -5.45 -5.21
N ASP A 490 -10.38 -4.52 -5.09
CA ASP A 490 -9.05 -4.81 -4.56
C ASP A 490 -8.50 -3.61 -3.78
N LEU A 491 -8.21 -3.83 -2.49
CA LEU A 491 -7.58 -2.84 -1.62
C LEU A 491 -6.18 -2.43 -2.11
N HIS A 492 -5.56 -3.28 -2.93
CA HIS A 492 -4.21 -3.11 -3.45
C HIS A 492 -4.21 -2.96 -4.98
N PRO A 493 -4.70 -1.83 -5.52
CA PRO A 493 -4.84 -1.64 -6.96
C PRO A 493 -3.50 -1.81 -7.68
N LEU A 494 -3.51 -2.50 -8.82
CA LEU A 494 -2.30 -2.87 -9.55
C LEU A 494 -1.64 -1.71 -10.31
N ASN A 495 -2.37 -0.60 -10.55
CA ASN A 495 -1.85 0.58 -11.25
C ASN A 495 -0.86 1.40 -10.39
N LYS A 496 0.30 0.81 -10.08
CA LYS A 496 1.37 1.45 -9.28
C LYS A 496 2.22 2.42 -10.08
N SER A 497 2.22 2.32 -11.40
CA SER A 497 2.91 3.28 -12.28
C SER A 497 2.35 4.69 -12.12
N THR A 498 1.03 4.84 -12.20
CA THR A 498 0.34 6.14 -12.03
C THR A 498 0.65 6.76 -10.67
N VAL A 499 0.62 5.96 -9.60
CA VAL A 499 0.93 6.44 -8.24
C VAL A 499 2.39 6.91 -8.14
N GLY A 500 3.35 6.09 -8.56
CA GLY A 500 4.77 6.42 -8.49
C GLY A 500 5.14 7.64 -9.34
N GLU A 501 4.58 7.74 -10.55
CA GLU A 501 4.81 8.87 -11.46
C GLU A 501 4.26 10.18 -10.88
N ARG A 502 3.04 10.18 -10.33
CA ARG A 502 2.48 11.36 -9.67
C ARG A 502 3.30 11.77 -8.45
N LEU A 503 3.76 10.82 -7.63
CA LEU A 503 4.68 11.09 -6.51
C LEU A 503 5.96 11.78 -7.00
N ALA A 504 6.52 11.34 -8.12
CA ALA A 504 7.73 11.94 -8.69
C ALA A 504 7.46 13.36 -9.22
N LEU A 505 6.33 13.59 -9.88
CA LEU A 505 5.92 14.94 -10.33
C LEU A 505 5.74 15.90 -9.16
N ALA A 506 5.16 15.42 -8.05
CA ALA A 506 5.01 16.19 -6.82
C ALA A 506 6.36 16.53 -6.19
N ALA A 507 7.25 15.55 -6.06
CA ALA A 507 8.61 15.77 -5.57
C ALA A 507 9.40 16.76 -6.46
N LEU A 508 9.32 16.62 -7.79
CA LEU A 508 9.92 17.54 -8.76
C LEU A 508 9.49 18.99 -8.52
N ASN A 509 8.22 19.21 -8.21
CA ASN A 509 7.66 20.52 -7.90
C ASN A 509 8.16 21.04 -6.54
N ILE A 510 7.81 20.36 -5.46
CA ILE A 510 7.98 20.91 -4.10
C ILE A 510 9.41 20.84 -3.58
N THR A 511 10.28 20.04 -4.19
CA THR A 511 11.67 19.87 -3.76
C THR A 511 12.63 20.60 -4.69
N TYR A 512 12.42 20.50 -6.00
CA TYR A 512 13.39 20.95 -7.01
C TYR A 512 12.93 22.19 -7.80
N GLY A 513 11.76 22.75 -7.47
CA GLY A 513 11.23 23.96 -8.11
C GLY A 513 10.90 23.78 -9.59
N LYS A 514 10.74 22.53 -10.07
CA LYS A 514 10.36 22.27 -11.45
C LYS A 514 8.88 22.64 -11.63
N ASN A 515 8.55 23.28 -12.75
CA ASN A 515 7.17 23.63 -13.09
C ASN A 515 6.40 22.40 -13.62
N THR A 516 6.23 21.39 -12.77
CA THR A 516 5.46 20.17 -13.06
C THR A 516 4.04 20.32 -12.56
N VAL A 517 3.07 19.93 -13.39
CA VAL A 517 1.66 19.77 -12.98
C VAL A 517 1.52 18.43 -12.29
N PHE A 518 1.26 18.43 -10.98
CA PHE A 518 1.19 17.21 -10.15
C PHE A 518 -0.12 17.05 -9.38
N THR A 519 -0.90 18.13 -9.25
CA THR A 519 -2.24 18.10 -8.66
C THR A 519 -3.31 18.33 -9.72
N GLY A 520 -4.45 17.66 -9.53
CA GLY A 520 -5.68 18.02 -10.23
C GLY A 520 -6.36 19.24 -9.60
N PRO A 521 -7.55 19.61 -10.09
CA PRO A 521 -8.30 20.73 -9.55
C PRO A 521 -8.63 20.55 -8.06
N ARG A 522 -8.32 21.56 -7.24
CA ARG A 522 -8.69 21.61 -5.81
C ARG A 522 -9.68 22.73 -5.59
N ALA A 523 -10.88 22.40 -5.12
CA ALA A 523 -11.89 23.41 -4.81
C ALA A 523 -11.43 24.27 -3.64
N SER A 524 -11.61 25.58 -3.75
CA SER A 524 -11.18 26.58 -2.76
C SER A 524 -12.37 27.28 -2.11
N THR A 525 -13.42 27.59 -2.87
CA THR A 525 -14.57 28.37 -2.38
C THR A 525 -15.83 27.96 -3.11
N VAL A 526 -16.95 27.93 -2.37
CA VAL A 526 -18.28 27.68 -2.92
C VAL A 526 -19.15 28.89 -2.67
N ILE A 527 -19.62 29.55 -3.73
CA ILE A 527 -20.43 30.76 -3.67
C ILE A 527 -21.86 30.45 -4.10
N VAL A 528 -22.84 30.82 -3.27
CA VAL A 528 -24.27 30.73 -3.59
C VAL A 528 -24.75 32.09 -4.08
N ALA A 529 -25.24 32.14 -5.32
CA ALA A 529 -25.78 33.33 -5.97
C ALA A 529 -27.16 33.03 -6.57
N GLY A 530 -28.22 33.35 -5.83
CA GLY A 530 -29.59 33.00 -6.20
C GLY A 530 -29.76 31.47 -6.32
N LYS A 531 -30.10 31.00 -7.53
CA LYS A 531 -30.27 29.56 -7.83
C LYS A 531 -28.99 28.84 -8.27
N LYS A 532 -27.90 29.58 -8.53
CA LYS A 532 -26.64 29.03 -9.03
C LYS A 532 -25.63 28.91 -7.89
N ILE A 533 -24.89 27.80 -7.88
CA ILE A 533 -23.80 27.56 -6.94
C ILE A 533 -22.51 27.51 -7.76
N ARG A 534 -21.55 28.37 -7.46
CA ARG A 534 -20.26 28.46 -8.16
C ARG A 534 -19.19 27.83 -7.30
N ILE A 535 -18.43 26.90 -7.85
CA ILE A 535 -17.27 26.30 -7.19
C ILE A 535 -16.02 26.87 -7.87
N LEU A 536 -15.26 27.62 -7.08
CA LEU A 536 -13.96 28.14 -7.46
C LEU A 536 -12.89 27.14 -7.07
N PHE A 537 -11.81 27.10 -7.85
CA PHE A 537 -10.66 26.25 -7.62
C PHE A 537 -9.44 27.09 -7.27
N GLU A 538 -8.49 26.47 -6.56
CA GLU A 538 -7.12 27.00 -6.48
C GLU A 538 -6.54 27.21 -7.89
N LYS A 539 -5.43 27.97 -8.00
CA LYS A 539 -4.81 28.32 -9.28
C LYS A 539 -4.66 27.08 -10.19
N LEU A 540 -5.48 27.03 -11.24
CA LEU A 540 -5.46 25.93 -12.20
C LEU A 540 -4.26 26.08 -13.14
N HIS A 541 -3.49 25.01 -13.29
CA HIS A 541 -2.35 24.98 -14.20
C HIS A 541 -2.78 24.83 -15.67
N THR A 542 -3.81 24.01 -15.93
CA THR A 542 -4.22 23.65 -17.30
C THR A 542 -5.72 23.79 -17.57
N GLY A 543 -6.51 24.28 -16.61
CA GLY A 543 -7.98 24.44 -16.71
C GLY A 543 -8.76 23.15 -16.43
N LEU A 544 -10.09 23.24 -16.35
CA LEU A 544 -10.99 22.11 -16.05
C LEU A 544 -11.41 21.37 -17.33
N VAL A 545 -11.55 20.04 -17.24
CA VAL A 545 -12.12 19.20 -18.30
C VAL A 545 -12.84 17.98 -17.71
N SER A 546 -13.80 17.44 -18.45
CA SER A 546 -14.38 16.13 -18.14
C SER A 546 -13.65 15.05 -18.94
N ALA A 547 -13.14 14.02 -18.26
CA ALA A 547 -12.33 12.97 -18.86
C ALA A 547 -13.09 12.13 -19.90
N ASP A 548 -14.41 12.02 -19.76
CA ASP A 548 -15.29 11.27 -20.67
C ASP A 548 -16.18 12.15 -21.55
N GLY A 549 -15.99 13.48 -21.52
CA GLY A 549 -16.80 14.44 -22.26
C GLY A 549 -18.25 14.59 -21.76
N LEU A 550 -18.67 13.82 -20.76
CA LEU A 550 -19.99 13.93 -20.13
C LEU A 550 -20.00 15.05 -19.07
N PRO A 551 -21.19 15.55 -18.66
CA PRO A 551 -21.27 16.49 -17.54
C PRO A 551 -20.52 15.98 -16.30
N PRO A 552 -19.82 16.85 -15.55
CA PRO A 552 -19.21 16.47 -14.29
C PRO A 552 -20.24 15.84 -13.34
N ARG A 553 -19.87 14.75 -12.68
CA ARG A 553 -20.76 13.99 -11.78
C ARG A 553 -20.23 13.95 -10.35
N CYS A 554 -20.99 13.33 -9.45
CA CYS A 554 -20.66 13.17 -8.02
C CYS A 554 -20.63 14.49 -7.22
N PHE A 555 -21.49 15.46 -7.58
CA PHE A 555 -21.70 16.68 -6.79
C PHE A 555 -22.99 16.56 -5.99
N GLU A 556 -22.93 16.93 -4.71
CA GLU A 556 -24.09 16.93 -3.83
C GLU A 556 -24.15 18.23 -3.01
N ILE A 557 -25.37 18.68 -2.75
CA ILE A 557 -25.68 19.91 -2.01
C ILE A 557 -26.53 19.56 -0.77
N ALA A 558 -26.35 20.30 0.33
CA ALA A 558 -27.16 20.12 1.53
C ALA A 558 -27.44 21.45 2.25
N GLY A 559 -28.53 21.49 3.01
CA GLY A 559 -28.84 22.57 3.95
C GLY A 559 -28.18 22.36 5.31
N SER A 560 -28.68 23.03 6.35
CA SER A 560 -28.18 22.86 7.72
C SER A 560 -28.32 21.44 8.27
N ASP A 561 -29.26 20.66 7.72
CA ASP A 561 -29.54 19.27 8.08
C ASP A 561 -28.48 18.27 7.59
N LYS A 562 -27.56 18.70 6.72
CA LYS A 562 -26.59 17.83 6.03
C LYS A 562 -27.24 16.67 5.26
N SER A 563 -28.50 16.82 4.85
CA SER A 563 -29.17 15.87 3.95
C SER A 563 -28.70 16.14 2.52
N PHE A 564 -27.66 15.41 2.11
CA PHE A 564 -27.02 15.58 0.80
C PHE A 564 -27.88 15.03 -0.33
N ARG A 565 -28.04 15.86 -1.37
CA ARG A 565 -28.81 15.55 -2.58
C ARG A 565 -27.95 15.81 -3.82
N PRO A 566 -28.05 14.96 -4.86
CA PRO A 566 -27.35 15.19 -6.13
C PRO A 566 -27.63 16.56 -6.75
N ALA A 567 -26.61 17.13 -7.39
CA ALA A 567 -26.70 18.38 -8.14
C ALA A 567 -26.17 18.19 -9.57
N ILE A 568 -26.80 18.89 -10.52
CA ILE A 568 -26.34 18.92 -11.92
C ILE A 568 -25.15 19.87 -11.99
N ALA A 569 -24.01 19.41 -12.51
CA ALA A 569 -22.80 20.21 -12.62
C ALA A 569 -22.45 20.50 -14.09
N ARG A 570 -21.92 21.71 -14.34
CA ARG A 570 -21.41 22.14 -15.65
C ARG A 570 -20.09 22.87 -15.49
N ILE A 571 -19.15 22.64 -16.41
CA ILE A 571 -17.91 23.41 -16.49
C ILE A 571 -18.23 24.76 -17.13
N ASN A 572 -17.83 25.85 -16.47
CA ASN A 572 -17.89 27.21 -17.01
C ASN A 572 -16.51 27.88 -16.86
N GLY A 573 -15.69 27.81 -17.90
CA GLY A 573 -14.30 28.26 -17.85
C GLY A 573 -13.49 27.49 -16.80
N ASN A 574 -13.08 28.19 -15.74
CA ASN A 574 -12.29 27.63 -14.63
C ASN A 574 -13.13 27.33 -13.38
N GLU A 575 -14.45 27.32 -13.51
CA GLU A 575 -15.40 27.09 -12.42
C GLU A 575 -16.33 25.93 -12.72
N ILE A 576 -16.91 25.36 -11.68
CA ILE A 576 -18.08 24.48 -11.79
C ILE A 576 -19.32 25.26 -11.37
N ILE A 577 -20.36 25.22 -12.20
CA ILE A 577 -21.69 25.73 -11.87
C ILE A 577 -22.56 24.53 -11.51
N LEU A 578 -23.14 24.55 -10.31
CA LEU A 578 -24.16 23.58 -9.91
C LEU A 578 -25.56 24.18 -9.99
N GLU A 579 -26.48 23.34 -10.42
CA GLU A 579 -27.92 23.56 -10.43
C GLU A 579 -28.62 22.41 -9.67
N LYS A 580 -29.75 22.71 -9.02
CA LYS A 580 -30.55 21.70 -8.31
C LYS A 580 -31.08 20.68 -9.33
N GLN A 581 -30.92 19.38 -9.04
CA GLN A 581 -31.43 18.32 -9.91
C GLN A 581 -32.96 18.14 -9.78
N ASP A 582 -33.49 18.23 -8.56
CA ASP A 582 -34.91 18.06 -8.26
C ASP A 582 -35.60 19.37 -7.84
N LYS A 583 -36.94 19.41 -7.93
CA LYS A 583 -37.79 20.47 -7.35
C LYS A 583 -37.81 20.47 -5.81
N GLY A 584 -37.10 19.55 -5.16
CA GLY A 584 -36.96 19.49 -3.71
C GLY A 584 -36.27 20.74 -3.16
N ASP A 585 -36.82 21.27 -2.07
CA ASP A 585 -36.44 22.59 -1.57
C ASP A 585 -35.23 22.50 -0.63
N VAL A 586 -34.00 22.52 -1.17
CA VAL A 586 -32.84 22.95 -0.36
C VAL A 586 -32.85 24.48 -0.33
N SER A 587 -33.66 25.05 0.55
CA SER A 587 -33.95 26.49 0.61
C SER A 587 -32.74 27.32 1.03
N ASP A 588 -31.88 26.79 1.90
CA ASP A 588 -30.62 27.42 2.36
C ASP A 588 -29.46 26.45 2.19
N ILE A 589 -28.84 26.45 1.00
CA ILE A 589 -27.69 25.59 0.69
C ILE A 589 -26.50 26.04 1.53
N ARG A 590 -26.01 25.18 2.44
CA ARG A 590 -24.90 25.46 3.36
C ARG A 590 -23.65 24.66 3.08
N TYR A 591 -23.80 23.50 2.44
CA TYR A 591 -22.71 22.58 2.20
C TYR A 591 -22.73 22.06 0.77
N VAL A 592 -21.54 21.88 0.20
CA VAL A 592 -21.32 21.17 -1.05
C VAL A 592 -20.23 20.15 -0.87
N ARG A 593 -20.44 18.96 -1.39
CA ARG A 593 -19.42 17.91 -1.44
C ARG A 593 -19.26 17.35 -2.85
N TYR A 594 -18.06 16.88 -3.14
CA TYR A 594 -17.69 16.24 -4.40
C TYR A 594 -16.98 14.93 -4.12
N ALA A 595 -17.38 13.88 -4.85
CA ALA A 595 -16.76 12.54 -4.79
C ALA A 595 -16.70 11.97 -3.36
N TRP A 596 -17.78 12.13 -2.60
CA TRP A 596 -17.86 11.77 -1.18
C TRP A 596 -18.43 10.36 -0.96
N SER A 597 -17.74 9.35 -1.50
CA SER A 597 -18.02 7.92 -1.27
C SER A 597 -16.74 7.08 -1.42
N ASP A 598 -16.81 5.77 -1.15
CA ASP A 598 -15.66 4.87 -1.22
C ASP A 598 -15.13 4.72 -2.67
N ASN A 599 -16.01 4.61 -3.66
CA ASN A 599 -15.68 4.49 -5.09
C ASN A 599 -16.59 5.33 -6.01
N PRO A 600 -16.53 6.67 -5.92
CA PRO A 600 -17.32 7.54 -6.78
C PRO A 600 -16.82 7.43 -8.24
N PRO A 601 -17.72 7.29 -9.23
CA PRO A 601 -17.35 7.30 -10.64
C PRO A 601 -17.01 8.74 -11.05
N VAL A 602 -15.82 9.25 -10.73
CA VAL A 602 -15.46 10.63 -11.04
C VAL A 602 -15.11 10.80 -12.53
N ASN A 603 -15.30 12.01 -13.07
CA ASN A 603 -14.82 12.41 -14.40
C ASN A 603 -14.21 13.81 -14.46
N LEU A 604 -14.27 14.60 -13.38
CA LEU A 604 -13.67 15.94 -13.37
C LEU A 604 -12.15 15.85 -13.20
N THR A 605 -11.42 16.39 -14.18
CA THR A 605 -9.96 16.43 -14.21
C THR A 605 -9.48 17.82 -14.63
N ASN A 606 -8.16 18.04 -14.58
CA ASN A 606 -7.53 19.11 -15.36
C ASN A 606 -7.15 18.60 -16.76
N LYS A 607 -6.74 19.50 -17.67
CA LYS A 607 -6.30 19.08 -19.03
C LYS A 607 -5.01 18.24 -19.06
N ALA A 608 -4.34 18.06 -17.92
CA ALA A 608 -3.22 17.12 -17.79
C ALA A 608 -3.69 15.70 -17.37
N GLY A 609 -5.00 15.47 -17.28
CA GLY A 609 -5.57 14.18 -16.90
C GLY A 609 -5.50 13.88 -15.40
N LEU A 610 -5.23 14.86 -14.55
CA LEU A 610 -5.19 14.65 -13.09
C LEU A 610 -6.58 14.91 -12.48
N PRO A 611 -7.10 13.97 -11.67
CA PRO A 611 -8.46 14.07 -11.11
C PRO A 611 -8.58 15.20 -10.10
N ALA A 612 -9.76 15.83 -10.08
CA ALA A 612 -10.11 16.77 -9.03
C ALA A 612 -10.11 16.09 -7.66
N THR A 613 -9.57 16.78 -6.66
CA THR A 613 -9.50 16.26 -5.29
C THR A 613 -10.90 16.27 -4.66
N PRO A 614 -11.35 15.19 -4.01
CA PRO A 614 -12.59 15.17 -3.23
C PRO A 614 -12.62 16.27 -2.17
N PHE A 615 -13.80 16.83 -1.92
CA PHE A 615 -13.96 17.89 -0.92
C PHE A 615 -15.34 17.88 -0.27
N PHE A 616 -15.41 18.50 0.90
CA PHE A 616 -16.61 18.93 1.60
C PHE A 616 -16.35 20.38 2.01
N LEU A 617 -17.14 21.33 1.52
CA LEU A 617 -16.96 22.76 1.78
C LEU A 617 -18.25 23.43 2.24
N ASN A 618 -18.10 24.42 3.12
CA ASN A 618 -19.17 25.35 3.47
C ASN A 618 -19.38 26.35 2.34
N THR A 619 -20.62 26.79 2.15
CA THR A 619 -20.96 27.84 1.19
C THR A 619 -20.77 29.23 1.77
N THR A 620 -20.35 30.18 0.94
CA THR A 620 -20.43 31.62 1.20
C THR A 620 -21.56 32.23 0.38
N LYS A 621 -22.31 33.18 0.95
CA LYS A 621 -23.31 33.95 0.21
C LYS A 621 -22.59 35.02 -0.62
N SER A 622 -22.97 35.19 -1.88
CA SER A 622 -22.57 36.40 -2.62
C SER A 622 -23.10 37.61 -1.85
N LYS A 623 -22.21 38.58 -1.58
CA LYS A 623 -22.66 39.92 -1.18
C LYS A 623 -23.44 40.57 -2.30
#